data_AF-D2I5F2-F1
#
_entry.id   AF-D2I5F2-F1
#
_cell.length_a   1.000
_cell.length_b   1.000
_cell.length_c   1.000
_cell.angle_alpha   90.00
_cell.angle_beta   90.00
_cell.angle_gamma   90.00
#
_symmetry.space_group_name_H-M   'P 1'
#
loop_
_entity.id
_entity.type
_entity.pdbx_description
1 polymer ?
#
loop_
_entity_poly.entity_id
_entity_poly.type
_entity_poly.pdbx_seq_one_letter_code
_entity_poly.pdbx_strand_id
1 'polypeptide(L)'
;GPYSLSFFYTGLSRPRDGFPSFQATAYLNDQDFFHYDSEDRKAIPRYPWSQMEGIEDWEKESELQKAREDIFMVTLKDIMDYYKDKEGSHTFQGMFGCELQSNKSSGAFWRYAYDGRNFIEFNKEIPAWVPQDPAALNTKQKWEAEEVYVLRAKAYLEEECPAMLRGYLQYGKTYLDRQDPPSLSITSHGTPGETQTLKCRADGFYPREIELHWIQGDDTQETESRGDVLPSGNSTYQSWVVLSVSPQGRASDSYSCRVTHSSLAQPLTVLW
;
A
#
# COMPACT_ATOMS: atom_id res chain seq x y z
N GLY A 1 -11.08 -14.51 -2.35
CA GLY A 1 -9.78 -14.62 -3.04
C GLY A 1 -8.68 -14.55 -2.01
N PRO A 2 -7.50 -14.03 -2.40
CA PRO A 2 -6.52 -13.55 -1.45
C PRO A 2 -7.07 -12.33 -0.69
N TYR A 3 -6.74 -12.22 0.59
CA TYR A 3 -6.94 -11.01 1.38
C TYR A 3 -5.70 -10.76 2.23
N SER A 4 -5.37 -9.49 2.48
CA SER A 4 -4.26 -9.13 3.36
C SER A 4 -4.66 -8.07 4.39
N LEU A 5 -3.99 -8.12 5.54
CA LEU A 5 -3.98 -7.06 6.55
C LEU A 5 -2.53 -6.65 6.74
N SER A 6 -2.23 -5.38 6.48
CA SER A 6 -0.87 -4.85 6.55
C SER A 6 -0.83 -3.57 7.36
N PHE A 7 0.20 -3.41 8.20
CA PHE A 7 0.46 -2.21 8.97
C PHE A 7 1.80 -1.63 8.56
N PHE A 8 1.84 -0.31 8.40
CA PHE A 8 3.02 0.46 8.03
C PHE A 8 3.25 1.53 9.08
N TYR A 9 4.34 1.41 9.82
CA TYR A 9 4.76 2.36 10.84
C TYR A 9 5.96 3.14 10.33
N THR A 10 6.00 4.44 10.60
CA THR A 10 7.12 5.32 10.28
C THR A 10 7.40 6.20 11.48
N GLY A 11 8.65 6.22 11.92
CA GLY A 11 9.16 7.10 12.97
C GLY A 11 10.26 8.01 12.42
N LEU A 12 10.21 9.28 12.78
CA LEU A 12 11.16 10.31 12.42
C LEU A 12 11.86 10.81 13.69
N SER A 13 13.19 10.79 13.71
CA SER A 13 13.92 11.31 14.88
C SER A 13 13.88 12.83 14.99
N ARG A 14 13.76 13.51 13.84
CA ARG A 14 13.68 14.96 13.70
C ARG A 14 12.60 15.33 12.67
N PRO A 15 11.31 15.23 13.03
CA PRO A 15 10.25 15.69 12.14
C PRO A 15 10.38 17.20 11.89
N ARG A 16 9.91 17.65 10.73
CA ARG A 16 9.73 19.08 10.44
C ARG A 16 8.47 19.58 11.14
N ASP A 17 8.38 20.89 11.35
CA ASP A 17 7.16 21.50 11.89
C ASP A 17 5.92 21.09 11.07
N GLY A 18 4.88 20.64 11.78
CA GLY A 18 3.64 20.13 11.17
C GLY A 18 3.74 18.72 10.59
N PHE A 19 4.81 17.98 10.88
CA PHE A 19 4.88 16.55 10.61
C PHE A 19 4.96 15.77 11.94
N PRO A 20 4.15 14.72 12.13
CA PRO A 20 4.23 13.88 13.31
C PRO A 20 5.57 13.12 13.37
N SER A 21 6.08 12.90 14.58
CA SER A 21 7.25 12.05 14.81
C SER A 21 6.97 10.58 14.56
N PHE A 22 5.72 10.15 14.68
CA PHE A 22 5.31 8.77 14.41
C PHE A 22 4.00 8.75 13.62
N GLN A 23 3.92 7.85 12.64
CA GLN A 23 2.72 7.59 11.85
C GLN A 23 2.52 6.09 11.69
N ALA A 24 1.27 5.68 11.73
CA ALA A 24 0.83 4.31 11.53
C ALA A 24 -0.35 4.29 10.56
N THR A 25 -0.27 3.47 9.52
CA THR A 25 -1.40 3.22 8.60
C THR A 25 -1.62 1.73 8.46
N ALA A 26 -2.87 1.29 8.60
CA ALA A 26 -3.27 -0.08 8.32
C ALA A 26 -4.01 -0.15 6.97
N TYR A 27 -3.87 -1.28 6.29
CA TYR A 27 -4.47 -1.57 5.00
C TYR A 27 -5.19 -2.92 5.04
N LEU A 28 -6.38 -2.96 4.44
CA LEU A 28 -7.01 -4.20 4.01
C LEU A 28 -6.84 -4.30 2.49
N ASN A 29 -6.12 -5.33 2.03
CA ASN A 29 -5.60 -5.37 0.66
C ASN A 29 -4.79 -4.10 0.36
N ASP A 30 -5.23 -3.32 -0.62
CA ASP A 30 -4.66 -2.06 -1.08
C ASP A 30 -5.48 -0.84 -0.64
N GLN A 31 -6.40 -1.03 0.32
CA GLN A 31 -7.32 -0.01 0.79
C GLN A 31 -6.98 0.45 2.21
N ASP A 32 -6.79 1.75 2.41
CA ASP A 32 -6.55 2.36 3.71
C ASP A 32 -7.67 2.00 4.69
N PHE A 33 -7.32 1.34 5.79
CA PHE A 33 -8.26 0.97 6.84
C PHE A 33 -8.35 2.06 7.91
N PHE A 34 -7.24 2.39 8.55
CA PHE A 34 -7.16 3.47 9.52
C PHE A 34 -5.78 4.13 9.51
N HIS A 35 -5.73 5.34 10.06
CA HIS A 35 -4.51 6.09 10.28
C HIS A 35 -4.39 6.50 11.75
N TYR A 36 -3.16 6.57 12.24
CA TYR A 36 -2.79 7.10 13.55
C TYR A 36 -1.51 7.93 13.39
N ASP A 37 -1.40 9.02 14.14
CA ASP A 37 -0.17 9.78 14.25
C ASP A 37 0.08 10.28 15.68
N SER A 38 1.31 10.71 15.94
CA SER A 38 1.75 11.18 17.26
C SER A 38 1.19 12.55 17.67
N GLU A 39 0.57 13.31 16.75
CA GLU A 39 -0.03 14.61 17.06
C GLU A 39 -1.45 14.43 17.61
N ASP A 40 -2.32 13.75 16.86
CA ASP A 40 -3.72 13.51 17.24
C ASP A 40 -3.86 12.36 18.24
N ARG A 41 -2.93 11.39 18.19
CA ARG A 41 -2.89 10.18 19.03
C ARG A 41 -4.21 9.42 19.07
N LYS A 42 -4.86 9.32 17.91
CA LYS A 42 -6.12 8.61 17.69
C LYS A 42 -6.02 7.72 16.46
N ALA A 43 -6.52 6.50 16.56
CA ALA A 43 -6.75 5.62 15.43
C ALA A 43 -8.04 6.06 14.73
N ILE A 44 -7.89 6.71 13.58
CA ILE A 44 -8.99 7.28 12.80
C ILE A 44 -9.29 6.37 11.61
N PRO A 45 -10.49 5.76 11.53
CA PRO A 45 -10.87 4.96 10.38
C PRO A 45 -10.98 5.80 9.11
N ARG A 46 -10.58 5.21 7.99
CA ARG A 46 -10.74 5.79 6.66
C ARG A 46 -12.04 5.33 6.02
N TYR A 47 -12.49 6.06 4.99
CA TYR A 47 -13.69 5.69 4.26
C TYR A 47 -13.45 4.41 3.44
N PRO A 48 -14.46 3.54 3.32
CA PRO A 48 -15.74 3.49 4.05
C PRO A 48 -15.76 2.83 5.44
N TRP A 49 -14.65 2.42 6.04
CA TRP A 49 -14.70 1.64 7.28
C TRP A 49 -15.15 2.53 8.45
N SER A 50 -14.97 3.84 8.32
CA SER A 50 -15.57 4.84 9.22
C SER A 50 -17.10 4.83 9.25
N GLN A 51 -17.76 4.20 8.27
CA GLN A 51 -19.21 4.02 8.21
C GLN A 51 -19.67 2.66 8.76
N MET A 52 -18.74 1.80 9.18
CA MET A 52 -19.05 0.45 9.67
C MET A 52 -18.98 0.42 11.20
N GLU A 53 -20.15 0.46 11.85
CA GLU A 53 -20.22 0.33 13.32
C GLU A 53 -19.77 -1.06 13.79
N GLY A 54 -18.95 -1.11 14.83
CA GLY A 54 -18.51 -2.35 15.47
C GLY A 54 -17.40 -3.11 14.77
N ILE A 55 -16.84 -2.59 13.66
CA ILE A 55 -15.69 -3.22 12.98
C ILE A 55 -14.44 -3.23 13.86
N GLU A 56 -14.27 -2.20 14.68
CA GLU A 56 -13.16 -2.06 15.63
C GLU A 56 -13.58 -1.15 16.81
N ASP A 57 -12.98 -1.37 17.97
CA ASP A 57 -13.03 -0.46 19.12
C ASP A 57 -11.91 0.59 18.97
N TRP A 58 -12.23 1.70 18.30
CA TRP A 58 -11.25 2.74 17.96
C TRP A 58 -10.58 3.40 19.17
N GLU A 59 -11.23 3.41 20.34
CA GLU A 59 -10.63 3.92 21.57
C GLU A 59 -9.55 2.96 22.07
N LYS A 60 -9.85 1.65 22.12
CA LYS A 60 -8.85 0.63 22.45
C LYS A 60 -7.72 0.57 21.43
N GLU A 61 -8.03 0.68 20.15
CA GLU A 61 -7.03 0.70 19.09
C GLU A 61 -6.12 1.93 19.24
N SER A 62 -6.66 3.10 19.60
CA SER A 62 -5.85 4.29 19.89
C SER A 62 -4.88 4.07 21.05
N GLU A 63 -5.31 3.42 22.14
CA GLU A 63 -4.41 3.08 23.26
C GLU A 63 -3.34 2.05 22.86
N LEU A 64 -3.70 1.06 22.04
CA LEU A 64 -2.74 0.11 21.49
C LEU A 64 -1.68 0.80 20.63
N GLN A 65 -2.08 1.74 19.77
CA GLN A 65 -1.15 2.49 18.92
C GLN A 65 -0.22 3.39 19.75
N LYS A 66 -0.70 4.02 20.83
CA LYS A 66 0.16 4.77 21.76
C LYS A 66 1.24 3.89 22.39
N ALA A 67 0.87 2.70 22.86
CA ALA A 67 1.85 1.76 23.42
C ALA A 67 2.87 1.28 22.38
N ARG A 68 2.42 1.06 21.13
CA ARG A 68 3.31 0.68 20.03
C ARG A 68 4.22 1.82 19.58
N GLU A 69 3.72 3.05 19.54
CA GLU A 69 4.49 4.26 19.27
C GLU A 69 5.67 4.38 20.25
N ASP A 70 5.40 4.26 21.56
CA ASP A 70 6.44 4.40 22.58
C ASP A 70 7.58 3.39 22.38
N ILE A 71 7.24 2.11 22.15
CA ILE A 71 8.24 1.05 21.89
C ILE A 71 9.01 1.31 20.57
N PHE A 72 8.30 1.74 19.54
CA PHE A 72 8.88 2.02 18.23
C PHE A 72 9.88 3.17 18.28
N MET A 73 9.52 4.26 18.96
CA MET A 73 10.36 5.45 19.09
C MET A 73 11.55 5.24 20.04
N VAL A 74 11.39 4.42 21.10
CA VAL A 74 12.52 3.97 21.92
C VAL A 74 13.52 3.16 21.09
N THR A 75 13.03 2.29 20.21
CA THR A 75 13.91 1.50 19.31
C THR A 75 14.69 2.41 18.35
N LEU A 76 14.03 3.39 17.72
CA LEU A 76 14.71 4.38 16.88
C LEU A 76 15.80 5.13 17.65
N LYS A 77 15.51 5.57 18.88
CA LYS A 77 16.48 6.24 19.75
C LYS A 77 17.68 5.34 20.08
N ASP A 78 17.45 4.07 20.40
CA ASP A 78 18.52 3.11 20.69
C ASP A 78 19.46 2.89 19.49
N ILE A 79 18.91 2.88 18.27
CA ILE A 79 19.70 2.78 17.03
C ILE A 79 20.58 4.02 16.86
N MET A 80 20.03 5.22 17.07
CA MET A 80 20.78 6.47 17.00
C MET A 80 21.89 6.53 18.06
N ASP A 81 21.61 6.06 19.28
CA ASP A 81 22.59 5.99 20.37
C ASP A 81 23.75 5.03 20.02
N TYR A 82 23.46 3.91 19.37
CA TYR A 82 24.48 2.98 18.88
C TYR A 82 25.41 3.63 17.86
N TYR A 83 24.85 4.35 16.89
CA TYR A 83 25.62 5.06 15.86
C TYR A 83 26.24 6.37 16.34
N LYS A 84 25.87 6.81 17.56
CA LYS A 84 26.29 8.09 18.17
C LYS A 84 25.90 9.30 17.31
N ASP A 85 24.80 9.19 16.56
CA ASP A 85 24.28 10.25 15.70
C ASP A 85 22.93 10.76 16.20
N LYS A 86 22.97 11.52 17.30
CA LYS A 86 21.79 12.14 17.91
C LYS A 86 21.34 13.42 17.19
N GLU A 87 22.27 14.01 16.45
CA GLU A 87 22.07 15.27 15.73
C GLU A 87 21.56 15.04 14.29
N GLY A 88 21.71 13.83 13.77
CA GLY A 88 21.17 13.40 12.49
C GLY A 88 19.64 13.31 12.45
N SER A 89 19.11 13.39 11.24
CA SER A 89 17.71 13.12 10.92
C SER A 89 17.62 11.71 10.36
N HIS A 90 16.95 10.81 11.09
CA HIS A 90 16.85 9.40 10.77
C HIS A 90 15.40 8.95 10.69
N THR A 91 15.20 7.87 9.96
CA THR A 91 13.91 7.23 9.74
C THR A 91 13.97 5.79 10.20
N PHE A 92 12.92 5.35 10.89
CA PHE A 92 12.70 3.95 11.21
C PHE A 92 11.33 3.55 10.68
N GLN A 93 11.26 2.49 9.90
CA GLN A 93 10.04 2.05 9.25
C GLN A 93 9.76 0.60 9.61
N GLY A 94 8.53 0.28 9.99
CA GLY A 94 8.08 -1.07 10.29
C GLY A 94 6.96 -1.49 9.35
N MET A 95 7.00 -2.72 8.88
CA MET A 95 5.96 -3.30 8.05
C MET A 95 5.65 -4.71 8.55
N PHE A 96 4.41 -4.95 8.93
CA PHE A 96 3.98 -6.26 9.39
C PHE A 96 2.53 -6.56 9.04
N GLY A 97 2.20 -7.84 8.91
CA GLY A 97 0.90 -8.22 8.41
C GLY A 97 0.78 -9.71 8.13
N CYS A 98 -0.39 -10.09 7.63
CA CYS A 98 -0.74 -11.46 7.30
C CYS A 98 -1.68 -11.52 6.10
N GLU A 99 -1.77 -12.70 5.52
CA GLU A 99 -2.53 -12.98 4.30
C GLU A 99 -3.38 -14.24 4.48
N LEU A 100 -4.57 -14.22 3.87
CA LEU A 100 -5.46 -15.36 3.75
C LEU A 100 -5.66 -15.72 2.29
N GLN A 101 -5.52 -17.01 1.97
CA GLN A 101 -5.97 -17.60 0.72
C GLN A 101 -7.07 -18.62 1.02
N SER A 102 -8.24 -18.45 0.41
CA SER A 102 -9.39 -19.36 0.63
C SER A 102 -9.71 -19.59 2.11
N ASN A 103 -9.67 -18.50 2.91
CA ASN A 103 -9.89 -18.47 4.37
C ASN A 103 -8.83 -19.21 5.22
N LYS A 104 -7.72 -19.65 4.61
CA LYS A 104 -6.57 -20.23 5.31
C LYS A 104 -5.40 -19.26 5.28
N SER A 105 -4.62 -19.22 6.36
CA SER A 105 -3.39 -18.42 6.39
C SER A 105 -2.45 -18.86 5.27
N SER A 106 -1.99 -17.90 4.46
CA SER A 106 -1.12 -18.13 3.30
C SER A 106 0.23 -17.45 3.40
N GLY A 107 0.34 -16.43 4.26
CA GLY A 107 1.56 -15.64 4.42
C GLY A 107 1.48 -14.74 5.64
N ALA A 108 2.64 -14.38 6.18
CA ALA A 108 2.79 -13.36 7.20
C ALA A 108 4.20 -12.80 7.16
N PHE A 109 4.36 -11.54 7.55
CA PHE A 109 5.64 -10.85 7.52
C PHE A 109 5.74 -9.85 8.67
N TRP A 110 6.97 -9.59 9.12
CA TRP A 110 7.27 -8.54 10.07
C TRP A 110 8.72 -8.10 9.87
N ARG A 111 8.91 -6.89 9.36
CA ARG A 111 10.23 -6.36 8.98
C ARG A 111 10.34 -4.89 9.32
N TYR A 112 11.56 -4.46 9.60
CA TYR A 112 11.89 -3.08 9.85
C TYR A 112 13.06 -2.64 8.97
N ALA A 113 13.05 -1.34 8.65
CA ALA A 113 14.10 -0.65 7.93
C ALA A 113 14.56 0.58 8.70
N TYR A 114 15.85 0.89 8.62
CA TYR A 114 16.46 2.09 9.17
C TYR A 114 17.12 2.86 8.03
N ASP A 115 16.77 4.14 7.86
CA ASP A 115 17.23 4.99 6.75
C ASP A 115 17.07 4.33 5.37
N GLY A 116 15.92 3.69 5.17
CA GLY A 116 15.54 3.01 3.93
C GLY A 116 16.27 1.68 3.66
N ARG A 117 17.11 1.21 4.59
CA ARG A 117 17.84 -0.07 4.48
C ARG A 117 17.25 -1.11 5.42
N ASN A 118 17.26 -2.38 5.00
CA ASN A 118 16.79 -3.47 5.86
C ASN A 118 17.55 -3.47 7.19
N PHE A 119 16.80 -3.58 8.29
CA PHE A 119 17.34 -3.51 9.64
C PHE A 119 17.20 -4.83 10.38
N ILE A 120 15.97 -5.30 10.58
CA ILE A 120 15.66 -6.56 11.27
C ILE A 120 14.33 -7.13 10.76
N GLU A 121 14.22 -8.45 10.65
CA GLU A 121 12.96 -9.13 10.25
C GLU A 121 12.68 -10.32 11.16
N PHE A 122 11.41 -10.66 11.38
CA PHE A 122 11.03 -11.84 12.16
C PHE A 122 10.81 -13.04 11.24
N ASN A 123 11.59 -14.09 11.44
CA ASN A 123 11.39 -15.37 10.78
C ASN A 123 10.55 -16.27 11.69
N LYS A 124 9.27 -16.43 11.36
CA LYS A 124 8.31 -17.22 12.15
C LYS A 124 8.52 -18.74 12.08
N GLU A 125 9.31 -19.25 11.12
CA GLU A 125 9.61 -20.69 10.99
C GLU A 125 10.72 -21.12 11.97
N ILE A 126 11.69 -20.23 12.25
CA ILE A 126 12.73 -20.40 13.27
C ILE A 126 12.29 -19.87 14.64
N PRO A 127 11.06 -19.36 14.76
CA PRO A 127 10.74 -18.10 15.44
C PRO A 127 11.94 -17.32 16.00
N ALA A 128 12.53 -16.42 15.20
CA ALA A 128 13.62 -15.55 15.65
C ALA A 128 13.71 -14.27 14.80
N TRP A 129 14.22 -13.20 15.39
CA TRP A 129 14.59 -11.98 14.68
C TRP A 129 15.93 -12.15 13.95
N VAL A 130 15.95 -11.84 12.67
CA VAL A 130 17.10 -11.93 11.76
C VAL A 130 17.65 -10.51 11.54
N PRO A 131 18.81 -10.17 12.15
CA PRO A 131 19.41 -8.85 12.01
C PRO A 131 20.12 -8.71 10.66
N GLN A 132 19.96 -7.57 10.02
CA GLN A 132 20.60 -7.19 8.75
C GLN A 132 21.53 -5.97 8.90
N ASP A 133 21.48 -5.32 10.07
CA ASP A 133 22.30 -4.18 10.45
C ASP A 133 23.07 -4.49 11.75
N PRO A 134 24.30 -4.00 11.95
CA PRO A 134 25.04 -4.21 13.20
C PRO A 134 24.29 -3.76 14.47
N ALA A 135 23.57 -2.64 14.42
CA ALA A 135 22.78 -2.15 15.54
C ALA A 135 21.55 -3.03 15.82
N ALA A 136 21.08 -3.79 14.81
CA ALA A 136 19.97 -4.72 14.97
C ALA A 136 20.32 -5.92 15.88
N LEU A 137 21.60 -6.22 16.11
CA LEU A 137 22.02 -7.23 17.09
C LEU A 137 21.61 -6.85 18.51
N ASN A 138 21.74 -5.57 18.88
CA ASN A 138 21.30 -5.06 20.18
C ASN A 138 19.78 -5.09 20.31
N THR A 139 19.08 -4.78 19.22
CA THR A 139 17.61 -4.84 19.16
C THR A 139 17.12 -6.28 19.30
N LYS A 140 17.73 -7.23 18.59
CA LYS A 140 17.47 -8.68 18.72
C LYS A 140 17.63 -9.13 20.16
N GLN A 141 18.74 -8.80 20.82
CA GLN A 141 18.98 -9.19 22.21
C GLN A 141 17.88 -8.70 23.16
N LYS A 142 17.37 -7.47 22.95
CA LYS A 142 16.26 -6.93 23.74
C LYS A 142 14.94 -7.65 23.44
N TRP A 143 14.63 -7.84 22.16
CA TRP A 143 13.36 -8.42 21.71
C TRP A 143 13.28 -9.95 21.92
N GLU A 144 14.41 -10.59 22.18
CA GLU A 144 14.52 -12.02 22.51
C GLU A 144 15.04 -12.27 23.92
N ALA A 145 15.03 -11.25 24.78
CA ALA A 145 15.55 -11.36 26.16
C ALA A 145 14.80 -12.43 26.98
N GLU A 146 13.53 -12.67 26.64
CA GLU A 146 12.72 -13.74 27.20
C GLU A 146 12.07 -14.53 26.06
N GLU A 147 12.02 -15.86 26.22
CA GLU A 147 11.42 -16.78 25.25
C GLU A 147 9.98 -16.40 24.89
N VAL A 148 9.23 -15.87 25.86
CA VAL A 148 7.84 -15.45 25.68
C VAL A 148 7.66 -14.36 24.62
N TYR A 149 8.66 -13.48 24.41
CA TYR A 149 8.55 -12.39 23.44
C TYR A 149 8.55 -12.90 22.01
N VAL A 150 9.41 -13.88 21.73
CA VAL A 150 9.49 -14.56 20.45
C VAL A 150 8.22 -15.38 20.18
N LEU A 151 7.72 -16.09 21.19
CA LEU A 151 6.47 -16.85 21.07
C LEU A 151 5.26 -15.94 20.81
N ARG A 152 5.19 -14.77 21.48
CA ARG A 152 4.16 -13.76 21.22
C ARG A 152 4.24 -13.19 19.80
N ALA A 153 5.45 -12.91 19.30
CA ALA A 153 5.62 -12.44 17.92
C ALA A 153 5.14 -13.48 16.89
N LYS A 154 5.42 -14.78 17.12
CA LYS A 154 4.90 -15.87 16.29
C LYS A 154 3.37 -15.98 16.38
N ALA A 155 2.82 -15.99 17.59
CA ALA A 155 1.37 -16.07 17.82
C ALA A 155 0.62 -14.90 17.16
N TYR A 156 1.18 -13.69 17.23
CA TYR A 156 0.61 -12.53 16.54
C TYR A 156 0.47 -12.76 15.03
N LEU A 157 1.51 -13.28 14.37
CA LEU A 157 1.50 -13.50 12.93
C LEU A 157 0.66 -14.71 12.49
N GLU A 158 0.60 -15.77 13.29
CA GLU A 158 -0.07 -17.03 12.91
C GLU A 158 -1.52 -17.12 13.39
N GLU A 159 -1.87 -16.41 14.46
CA GLU A 159 -3.17 -16.50 15.12
C GLU A 159 -3.89 -15.15 15.14
N GLU A 160 -3.32 -14.14 15.79
CA GLU A 160 -4.01 -12.86 16.05
C GLU A 160 -4.29 -12.09 14.76
N CYS A 161 -3.27 -11.87 13.92
CA CYS A 161 -3.44 -11.14 12.67
C CYS A 161 -4.44 -11.83 11.72
N PRO A 162 -4.32 -13.15 11.45
CA PRO A 162 -5.33 -13.85 10.65
C PRO A 162 -6.73 -13.82 11.27
N ALA A 163 -6.86 -13.84 12.61
CA ALA A 163 -8.14 -13.71 13.28
C ALA A 163 -8.74 -12.31 13.10
N MET A 164 -7.95 -11.24 13.28
CA MET A 164 -8.35 -9.86 13.00
C MET A 164 -8.82 -9.70 11.56
N LEU A 165 -8.02 -10.16 10.59
CA LEU A 165 -8.37 -10.10 9.17
C LEU A 165 -9.68 -10.85 8.88
N ARG A 166 -9.92 -12.03 9.46
CA ARG A 166 -11.22 -12.72 9.34
C ARG A 166 -12.36 -11.90 9.94
N GLY A 167 -12.14 -11.25 11.08
CA GLY A 167 -13.10 -10.35 11.72
C GLY A 167 -13.47 -9.19 10.81
N TYR A 168 -12.49 -8.45 10.29
CA TYR A 168 -12.74 -7.33 9.37
C TYR A 168 -13.43 -7.75 8.08
N LEU A 169 -13.13 -8.95 7.56
CA LEU A 169 -13.83 -9.50 6.39
C LEU A 169 -15.31 -9.81 6.65
N GLN A 170 -15.77 -9.96 7.89
CA GLN A 170 -17.21 -10.09 8.17
C GLN A 170 -17.98 -8.80 7.86
N TYR A 171 -17.31 -7.65 7.93
CA TYR A 171 -17.89 -6.33 7.66
C TYR A 171 -17.56 -5.83 6.25
N GLY A 172 -16.27 -5.87 5.87
CA GLY A 172 -15.75 -5.19 4.70
C GLY A 172 -15.70 -6.01 3.42
N LYS A 173 -15.97 -7.32 3.47
CA LYS A 173 -15.76 -8.21 2.31
C LYS A 173 -16.50 -7.75 1.05
N THR A 174 -17.77 -7.35 1.15
CA THR A 174 -18.53 -6.86 0.00
C THR A 174 -17.88 -5.65 -0.66
N TYR A 175 -17.29 -4.76 0.15
CA TYR A 175 -16.57 -3.60 -0.37
C TYR A 175 -15.23 -4.00 -1.00
N LEU A 176 -14.48 -4.88 -0.36
CA LEU A 176 -13.18 -5.35 -0.87
C LEU A 176 -13.30 -6.22 -2.13
N ASP A 177 -14.43 -6.92 -2.31
CA ASP A 177 -14.76 -7.75 -3.46
C ASP A 177 -15.47 -6.96 -4.59
N ARG A 178 -15.67 -5.63 -4.42
CA ARG A 178 -16.35 -4.81 -5.43
C ARG A 178 -15.58 -4.81 -6.75
N GLN A 179 -16.31 -4.53 -7.82
CA GLN A 179 -15.81 -4.54 -9.18
C GLN A 179 -16.31 -3.26 -9.85
N ASP A 180 -15.53 -2.19 -9.71
CA ASP A 180 -15.89 -0.88 -10.23
C ASP A 180 -15.29 -0.74 -11.65
N PRO A 181 -16.10 -0.54 -12.70
CA PRO A 181 -15.61 -0.43 -14.06
C PRO A 181 -14.92 0.91 -14.35
N PRO A 182 -13.84 0.91 -15.15
CA PRO A 182 -13.16 2.14 -15.52
C PRO A 182 -14.03 3.01 -16.43
N SER A 183 -14.07 4.30 -16.14
CA SER A 183 -14.53 5.32 -17.07
C SER A 183 -13.37 5.77 -17.94
N LEU A 184 -13.54 5.77 -19.27
CA LEU A 184 -12.49 6.12 -20.22
C LEU A 184 -12.68 7.52 -20.79
N SER A 185 -11.57 8.22 -20.98
CA SER A 185 -11.52 9.50 -21.68
C SER A 185 -10.28 9.57 -22.57
N ILE A 186 -10.44 10.16 -23.75
CA ILE A 186 -9.34 10.43 -24.67
C ILE A 186 -9.19 11.94 -24.80
N THR A 187 -7.95 12.42 -24.63
CA THR A 187 -7.58 13.80 -24.94
C THR A 187 -6.49 13.82 -26.00
N SER A 188 -6.51 14.84 -26.86
CA SER A 188 -5.47 15.06 -27.85
C SER A 188 -4.86 16.44 -27.70
N HIS A 189 -3.54 16.51 -27.78
CA HIS A 189 -2.76 17.74 -27.66
C HIS A 189 -1.77 17.83 -28.82
N GLY A 190 -1.64 19.00 -29.42
CA GLY A 190 -0.70 19.23 -30.52
C GLY A 190 -1.27 20.19 -31.56
N THR A 191 -0.38 20.74 -32.39
CA THR A 191 -0.75 21.65 -33.45
C THR A 191 -1.33 20.86 -34.64
N PRO A 192 -2.42 21.33 -35.29
CA PRO A 192 -2.88 20.77 -36.54
C PRO A 192 -1.76 20.76 -37.59
N GLY A 193 -1.50 19.62 -38.22
CA GLY A 193 -0.42 19.46 -39.21
C GLY A 193 0.93 19.01 -38.64
N GLU A 194 1.07 18.91 -37.32
CA GLU A 194 2.26 18.38 -36.64
C GLU A 194 1.98 17.03 -35.95
N THR A 195 2.94 16.50 -35.20
CA THR A 195 2.72 15.34 -34.34
C THR A 195 1.68 15.66 -33.27
N GLN A 196 0.70 14.79 -33.11
CA GLN A 196 -0.35 14.91 -32.10
C GLN A 196 -0.14 13.86 -31.01
N THR A 197 -0.17 14.30 -29.77
CA THR A 197 -0.10 13.45 -28.59
C THR A 197 -1.50 13.07 -28.14
N LEU A 198 -1.80 11.78 -28.15
CA LEU A 198 -3.04 11.19 -27.67
C LEU A 198 -2.83 10.64 -26.27
N LYS A 199 -3.74 10.94 -25.35
CA LYS A 199 -3.76 10.39 -24.00
C LYS A 199 -5.08 9.69 -23.75
N CYS A 200 -5.01 8.39 -23.45
CA CYS A 200 -6.15 7.63 -22.97
C CYS A 200 -6.04 7.47 -21.46
N ARG A 201 -7.07 7.89 -20.73
CA ARG A 201 -7.13 7.80 -19.27
C ARG A 201 -8.31 6.93 -18.84
N ALA A 202 -8.02 5.97 -17.97
CA ALA A 202 -9.02 5.23 -17.18
C ALA A 202 -9.09 5.81 -15.77
N ASP A 203 -10.30 5.99 -15.26
CA ASP A 203 -10.57 6.55 -13.93
C ASP A 203 -11.70 5.79 -13.22
N GLY A 204 -11.73 5.87 -11.89
CA GLY A 204 -12.83 5.35 -11.06
C GLY A 204 -12.94 3.83 -10.98
N PHE A 205 -11.88 3.08 -11.30
CA PHE A 205 -11.92 1.61 -11.29
C PHE A 205 -11.34 1.00 -10.01
N TYR A 206 -11.77 -0.22 -9.71
CA TYR A 206 -11.26 -1.08 -8.66
C TYR A 206 -11.59 -2.54 -9.03
N PRO A 207 -10.67 -3.52 -8.84
CA PRO A 207 -9.36 -3.46 -8.15
C PRO A 207 -8.26 -2.75 -8.94
N ARG A 208 -7.04 -2.65 -8.37
CA ARG A 208 -5.92 -1.90 -8.92
C ARG A 208 -5.40 -2.43 -10.26
N GLU A 209 -5.48 -3.73 -10.51
CA GLU A 209 -4.92 -4.36 -11.71
C GLU A 209 -5.72 -4.00 -12.98
N ILE A 210 -5.08 -3.24 -13.87
CA ILE A 210 -5.66 -2.81 -15.15
C ILE A 210 -4.63 -2.87 -16.29
N GLU A 211 -5.12 -3.20 -17.48
CA GLU A 211 -4.34 -3.15 -18.72
C GLU A 211 -4.91 -2.08 -19.64
N LEU A 212 -4.05 -1.18 -20.13
CA LEU A 212 -4.39 -0.13 -21.09
C LEU A 212 -3.35 -0.14 -22.20
N HIS A 213 -3.80 -0.05 -23.45
CA HIS A 213 -2.91 0.12 -24.61
C HIS A 213 -3.65 0.77 -25.78
N TRP A 214 -2.89 1.38 -26.67
CA TRP A 214 -3.40 1.91 -27.94
C TRP A 214 -3.38 0.81 -29.01
N ILE A 215 -4.40 0.80 -29.87
CA ILE A 215 -4.49 -0.03 -31.06
C ILE A 215 -4.75 0.84 -32.30
N GLN A 216 -4.23 0.42 -33.44
CA GLN A 216 -4.56 0.96 -34.76
C GLN A 216 -5.06 -0.20 -35.62
N GLY A 217 -6.34 -0.21 -35.97
CA GLY A 217 -6.97 -1.44 -36.47
C GLY A 217 -6.86 -2.56 -35.44
N ASP A 218 -6.20 -3.66 -35.81
CA ASP A 218 -5.94 -4.80 -34.92
C ASP A 218 -4.53 -4.76 -34.27
N ASP A 219 -3.68 -3.80 -34.67
CA ASP A 219 -2.27 -3.76 -34.27
C ASP A 219 -2.06 -2.95 -32.98
N THR A 220 -1.44 -3.58 -31.99
CA THR A 220 -1.06 -2.91 -30.72
C THR A 220 0.07 -1.93 -30.96
N GLN A 221 -0.11 -0.70 -30.49
CA GLN A 221 0.87 0.37 -30.66
C GLN A 221 1.81 0.45 -29.45
N GLU A 222 3.07 0.76 -29.72
CA GLU A 222 4.05 1.00 -28.67
C GLU A 222 3.67 2.27 -27.91
N THR A 223 3.55 2.14 -26.59
CA THR A 223 3.19 3.25 -25.73
C THR A 223 4.43 4.08 -25.41
N GLU A 224 4.41 5.37 -25.75
CA GLU A 224 5.49 6.30 -25.40
C GLU A 224 5.53 6.52 -23.87
N SER A 225 4.34 6.79 -23.34
CA SER A 225 3.98 7.13 -21.96
C SER A 225 3.08 6.18 -21.18
N ARG A 226 3.46 5.58 -20.05
CA ARG A 226 2.47 4.97 -19.13
C ARG A 226 2.49 5.65 -17.77
N GLY A 227 1.33 6.13 -17.34
CA GLY A 227 1.12 6.56 -15.96
C GLY A 227 0.97 5.36 -15.04
N ASP A 228 1.66 5.40 -13.89
CA ASP A 228 1.44 4.43 -12.82
C ASP A 228 -0.05 4.35 -12.44
N VAL A 229 -0.46 3.23 -11.87
CA VAL A 229 -1.81 3.12 -11.29
C VAL A 229 -1.79 3.87 -9.95
N LEU A 230 -2.41 5.05 -9.95
CA LEU A 230 -2.44 5.95 -8.81
C LEU A 230 -3.82 5.90 -8.16
N PRO A 231 -3.91 6.12 -6.83
CA PRO A 231 -5.18 6.38 -6.18
C PRO A 231 -5.91 7.55 -6.84
N SER A 232 -7.21 7.38 -7.07
CA SER A 232 -8.17 8.43 -7.35
C SER A 232 -9.04 8.62 -6.10
N GLY A 233 -9.84 9.68 -6.06
CA GLY A 233 -10.78 9.89 -4.96
C GLY A 233 -11.69 8.68 -4.73
N ASN A 234 -12.21 8.56 -3.51
CA ASN A 234 -13.16 7.51 -3.11
C ASN A 234 -12.61 6.07 -3.18
N SER A 235 -11.31 5.90 -2.89
CA SER A 235 -10.64 4.60 -2.83
C SER A 235 -10.69 3.82 -4.17
N THR A 236 -10.69 4.53 -5.29
CA THR A 236 -10.59 3.97 -6.64
C THR A 236 -9.22 4.28 -7.24
N TYR A 237 -9.00 3.86 -8.48
CA TYR A 237 -7.74 4.07 -9.19
C TYR A 237 -7.91 4.85 -10.49
N GLN A 238 -6.80 5.43 -10.93
CA GLN A 238 -6.65 6.04 -12.25
C GLN A 238 -5.34 5.56 -12.89
N SER A 239 -5.32 5.46 -14.21
CA SER A 239 -4.11 5.18 -15.02
C SER A 239 -4.28 5.73 -16.43
N TRP A 240 -3.19 5.91 -17.16
CA TRP A 240 -3.24 6.42 -18.53
C TRP A 240 -2.10 5.93 -19.40
N VAL A 241 -2.31 5.94 -20.71
CA VAL A 241 -1.32 5.66 -21.75
C VAL A 241 -1.27 6.78 -22.79
N VAL A 242 -0.08 7.11 -23.25
CA VAL A 242 0.19 8.20 -24.20
C VAL A 242 0.84 7.65 -25.45
N LEU A 243 0.38 8.15 -26.61
CA LEU A 243 0.89 7.82 -27.92
C LEU A 243 1.09 9.11 -28.73
N SER A 244 2.20 9.20 -29.47
CA SER A 244 2.44 10.28 -30.43
C SER A 244 2.13 9.82 -31.86
N VAL A 245 1.25 10.53 -32.55
CA VAL A 245 0.78 10.22 -33.91
C VAL A 245 1.29 11.27 -34.88
N SER A 246 2.07 10.84 -35.87
CA SER A 246 2.59 11.73 -36.91
C SER A 246 1.48 12.12 -37.91
N PRO A 247 1.62 13.25 -38.63
CA PRO A 247 0.64 13.66 -39.66
C PRO A 247 0.37 12.60 -40.73
N GLN A 248 1.38 11.79 -41.07
CA GLN A 248 1.28 10.72 -42.08
C GLN A 248 0.49 9.50 -41.53
N GLY A 249 0.62 9.21 -40.23
CA GLY A 249 -0.10 8.13 -39.55
C GLY A 249 -1.60 8.41 -39.35
N ARG A 250 -2.07 9.64 -39.53
CA ARG A 250 -3.51 9.99 -39.50
C ARG A 250 -4.27 9.55 -40.74
N ALA A 251 -3.57 9.22 -41.82
CA ALA A 251 -4.18 8.83 -43.09
C ALA A 251 -4.52 7.33 -43.16
N SER A 252 -4.01 6.52 -42.22
CA SER A 252 -4.38 5.10 -42.03
C SER A 252 -5.34 4.94 -40.84
N ASP A 253 -5.81 3.71 -40.64
CA ASP A 253 -6.86 3.30 -39.69
C ASP A 253 -6.95 4.11 -38.38
N SER A 254 -8.19 4.27 -37.90
CA SER A 254 -8.51 5.02 -36.68
C SER A 254 -7.86 4.42 -35.44
N TYR A 255 -7.20 5.26 -34.63
CA TYR A 255 -6.63 4.86 -33.35
C TYR A 255 -7.73 4.63 -32.32
N SER A 256 -7.60 3.56 -31.53
CA SER A 256 -8.49 3.28 -30.41
C SER A 256 -7.70 2.97 -29.16
N CYS A 257 -8.24 3.32 -28.00
CA CYS A 257 -7.73 2.87 -26.72
C CYS A 257 -8.50 1.64 -26.27
N ARG A 258 -7.79 0.55 -25.98
CA ARG A 258 -8.38 -0.69 -25.46
C ARG A 258 -7.98 -0.89 -24.00
N VAL A 259 -8.96 -1.23 -23.17
CA VAL A 259 -8.80 -1.44 -21.74
C VAL A 259 -9.36 -2.78 -21.31
N THR A 260 -8.54 -3.56 -20.60
CA THR A 260 -8.93 -4.82 -19.97
C THR A 260 -8.88 -4.64 -18.46
N HIS A 261 -9.97 -5.00 -17.78
CA HIS A 261 -10.10 -4.90 -16.34
C HIS A 261 -11.04 -6.00 -15.83
N SER A 262 -10.81 -6.50 -14.61
CA SER A 262 -11.55 -7.65 -14.08
C SER A 262 -13.06 -7.41 -13.89
N SER A 263 -13.49 -6.14 -13.76
CA SER A 263 -14.91 -5.77 -13.69
C SER A 263 -15.61 -5.71 -15.04
N LEU A 264 -14.88 -5.83 -16.15
CA LEU A 264 -15.42 -5.80 -17.50
C LEU A 264 -15.58 -7.23 -18.04
N ALA A 265 -16.77 -7.57 -18.54
CA ALA A 265 -17.01 -8.87 -19.17
C ALA A 265 -16.23 -9.04 -20.49
N GLN A 266 -15.95 -7.93 -21.19
CA GLN A 266 -15.15 -7.87 -22.41
C GLN A 266 -14.31 -6.57 -22.39
N PRO A 267 -13.17 -6.53 -23.10
CA PRO A 267 -12.36 -5.31 -23.18
C PRO A 267 -13.18 -4.13 -23.70
N LEU A 268 -12.99 -2.96 -23.07
CA LEU A 268 -13.63 -1.72 -23.50
C LEU A 268 -12.72 -1.02 -24.52
N THR A 269 -13.26 -0.67 -25.67
CA THR A 269 -12.54 0.04 -26.74
C THR A 269 -13.19 1.38 -27.03
N VAL A 270 -12.42 2.46 -27.01
CA VAL A 270 -12.88 3.82 -27.33
C VAL A 270 -12.06 4.37 -28.48
N LEU A 271 -12.76 4.82 -29.51
CA LEU A 271 -12.19 5.42 -30.72
C LEU A 271 -11.74 6.87 -30.45
N TRP A 272 -10.58 7.26 -30.97
CA TRP A 272 -10.14 8.65 -31.06
C TRP A 272 -10.61 9.29 -32.37
#